data_AF-G5S265-F1
#
_entry.id   AF-G5S265-F1
#
_cell.length_a   1.000
_cell.length_b   1.000
_cell.length_c   1.000
_cell.angle_alpha   90.00
_cell.angle_beta   90.00
_cell.angle_gamma   90.00
#
_symmetry.space_group_name_H-M   'P 1'
#
loop_
_entity.id
_entity.type
_entity.pdbx_description
1 polymer ?
#
loop_
_entity_poly.entity_id
_entity_poly.type
_entity_poly.pdbx_seq_one_letter_code
_entity_poly.pdbx_strand_id
1 'polypeptide(L)'
;MVVFSEGASASALGVATFQTALISALLLSGLLCDRFGIGVEEKKYFTPWRITGALFAVIATIFVVSPQWHSTSFILLAILPFLAGLLAGWQPAGNAKVAEATGSMLVSITWNFIVGFCVLGAALA
;
A
#
# COMPACT_ATOMS: atom_id res chain seq x y z
N MET A 1 1.11 6.83 6.15
CA MET A 1 1.88 6.88 4.88
C MET A 1 0.99 7.06 3.66
N VAL A 2 -0.06 6.24 3.44
CA VAL A 2 -0.98 6.42 2.28
C VAL A 2 -1.62 7.80 2.23
N VAL A 3 -2.19 8.28 3.36
CA VAL A 3 -2.82 9.61 3.43
C VAL A 3 -1.83 10.73 3.09
N PHE A 4 -0.60 10.66 3.61
CA PHE A 4 0.45 11.62 3.27
C PHE A 4 0.80 11.55 1.77
N SER A 5 1.01 10.35 1.26
CA SER A 5 1.31 10.12 -0.16
C SER A 5 0.21 10.67 -1.06
N GLU A 6 -1.06 10.48 -0.70
CA GLU A 6 -2.20 10.98 -1.44
C GLU A 6 -2.20 12.51 -1.46
N GLY A 7 -2.12 13.15 -0.30
CA GLY A 7 -2.06 14.62 -0.20
C GLY A 7 -0.85 15.24 -0.90
N ALA A 8 0.30 14.55 -0.93
CA ALA A 8 1.53 15.05 -1.52
C ALA A 8 1.65 14.82 -3.04
N SER A 9 1.01 13.78 -3.60
CA SER A 9 1.28 13.34 -4.98
C SER A 9 0.05 13.16 -5.87
N ALA A 10 -1.15 12.96 -5.32
CA ALA A 10 -2.32 12.58 -6.13
C ALA A 10 -2.75 13.67 -7.12
N SER A 11 -2.67 14.94 -6.73
CA SER A 11 -3.02 16.09 -7.58
C SER A 11 -2.07 16.26 -8.78
N ALA A 12 -0.78 15.93 -8.59
CA ALA A 12 0.24 16.05 -9.63
C ALA A 12 0.33 14.81 -10.54
N LEU A 13 0.11 13.62 -9.99
CA LEU A 13 0.18 12.35 -10.73
C LEU A 13 -1.11 12.03 -11.49
N GLY A 14 -2.24 12.56 -11.02
CA GLY A 14 -3.57 12.12 -11.41
C GLY A 14 -3.97 10.81 -10.72
N VAL A 15 -5.29 10.61 -10.55
CA VAL A 15 -5.86 9.48 -9.81
C VAL A 15 -5.46 8.14 -10.42
N ALA A 16 -5.40 8.03 -11.76
CA ALA A 16 -5.06 6.79 -12.44
C ALA A 16 -3.62 6.31 -12.11
N THR A 17 -2.64 7.20 -12.23
CA THR A 17 -1.23 6.89 -11.91
C THR A 17 -1.06 6.55 -10.44
N PHE A 18 -1.66 7.36 -9.56
CA PHE A 18 -1.59 7.16 -8.12
C PHE A 18 -2.17 5.78 -7.72
N GLN A 19 -3.39 5.47 -8.16
CA GLN A 19 -4.06 4.21 -7.80
C GLN A 19 -3.34 3.00 -8.39
N THR A 20 -2.87 3.08 -9.64
CA THR A 20 -2.18 1.93 -10.25
C THR A 20 -0.86 1.63 -9.52
N ALA A 21 -0.08 2.66 -9.17
CA ALA A 21 1.14 2.50 -8.38
C ALA A 21 0.88 1.98 -6.96
N LEU A 22 -0.17 2.48 -6.31
CA LEU A 22 -0.58 2.02 -4.98
C LEU A 22 -1.02 0.54 -5.00
N ILE A 23 -1.89 0.17 -5.94
CA ILE A 23 -2.48 -1.18 -6.04
C ILE A 23 -1.42 -2.22 -6.41
N SER A 24 -0.50 -1.91 -7.31
CA SER A 24 0.57 -2.86 -7.66
C SER A 24 1.46 -3.17 -6.46
N ALA A 25 1.79 -2.15 -5.66
CA ALA A 25 2.51 -2.32 -4.42
C ALA A 25 1.70 -3.11 -3.36
N LEU A 26 0.40 -2.85 -3.22
CA LEU A 26 -0.47 -3.61 -2.31
C LEU A 26 -0.50 -5.10 -2.66
N LEU A 27 -0.55 -5.44 -3.96
CA LEU A 27 -0.51 -6.83 -4.42
C LEU A 27 0.82 -7.51 -4.09
N LEU A 28 1.95 -6.82 -4.32
CA LEU A 28 3.27 -7.32 -3.96
C LEU A 28 3.40 -7.50 -2.44
N SER A 29 2.98 -6.51 -1.66
CA SER A 29 3.01 -6.57 -0.21
C SER A 29 2.12 -7.68 0.34
N GLY A 30 0.92 -7.87 -0.22
CA GLY A 30 0.01 -8.95 0.19
C GLY A 30 0.59 -10.33 -0.09
N LEU A 31 1.29 -10.51 -1.21
CA LEU A 31 2.05 -11.72 -1.49
C LEU A 31 3.13 -11.98 -0.44
N LEU A 32 3.88 -10.94 -0.06
CA LEU A 32 4.91 -11.04 0.97
C LEU A 32 4.31 -11.39 2.35
N CYS A 33 3.24 -10.72 2.76
CA CYS A 33 2.51 -11.02 4.00
C CYS A 33 2.10 -12.50 4.05
N ASP A 34 1.50 -12.99 2.96
CA ASP A 34 1.04 -14.36 2.83
C ASP A 34 2.19 -15.38 2.93
N ARG A 35 3.33 -15.07 2.32
CA ARG A 35 4.52 -15.93 2.36
C ARG A 35 5.15 -15.97 3.76
N PHE A 36 5.19 -14.83 4.44
CA PHE A 36 5.71 -14.75 5.80
C PHE A 36 4.75 -15.28 6.86
N GLY A 37 3.48 -15.52 6.50
CA GLY A 37 2.45 -16.00 7.41
C GLY A 37 1.91 -14.90 8.32
N ILE A 38 1.97 -13.65 7.87
CA ILE A 38 1.52 -12.51 8.67
C ILE A 38 0.02 -12.31 8.44
N GLY A 39 -0.77 -12.47 9.51
CA GLY A 39 -2.23 -12.32 9.48
C GLY A 39 -3.01 -13.52 8.95
N VAL A 40 -2.35 -14.67 8.72
CA VAL A 40 -2.97 -15.91 8.26
C VAL A 40 -2.64 -17.05 9.22
N GLU A 41 -3.57 -17.97 9.45
CA GLU A 41 -3.35 -19.15 10.31
C GLU A 41 -2.31 -20.10 9.70
N GLU A 42 -2.35 -20.28 8.38
CA GLU A 42 -1.40 -21.09 7.64
C GLU A 42 -0.67 -20.26 6.58
N LYS A 43 0.65 -20.48 6.46
CA LYS A 43 1.49 -19.82 5.45
C LYS A 43 1.02 -20.20 4.06
N LYS A 44 0.64 -19.21 3.26
CA LYS A 44 0.20 -19.43 1.87
C LYS A 44 1.41 -19.44 0.95
N TYR A 45 1.47 -20.45 0.07
CA TYR A 45 2.51 -20.52 -0.96
C TYR A 45 2.22 -19.57 -2.12
N PHE A 46 3.29 -19.17 -2.83
CA PHE A 46 3.15 -18.45 -4.08
C PHE A 46 2.58 -19.39 -5.15
N THR A 47 1.31 -19.24 -5.47
CA THR A 47 0.71 -19.94 -6.60
C THR A 47 1.07 -19.21 -7.90
N PRO A 48 1.21 -19.94 -9.02
CA PRO A 48 1.53 -19.34 -10.32
C PRO A 48 0.57 -18.19 -10.68
N TRP A 49 -0.73 -18.37 -10.42
CA TRP A 49 -1.77 -17.36 -10.69
C TRP A 49 -1.62 -16.06 -9.90
N ARG A 50 -1.15 -16.14 -8.65
CA ARG A 50 -0.94 -14.95 -7.84
C ARG A 50 0.32 -14.20 -8.24
N ILE A 51 1.37 -14.95 -8.60
CA ILE A 51 2.60 -14.36 -9.14
C ILE A 51 2.28 -13.64 -10.45
N THR A 52 1.57 -14.29 -11.39
CA THR A 52 1.24 -13.68 -12.67
C THR A 52 0.36 -12.44 -12.52
N GLY A 53 -0.63 -12.46 -11.61
CA GLY A 53 -1.45 -11.28 -11.31
C GLY A 53 -0.62 -10.11 -10.76
N ALA A 54 0.29 -10.36 -9.82
CA ALA A 54 1.18 -9.33 -9.29
C ALA A 54 2.15 -8.79 -10.36
N LEU A 55 2.69 -9.66 -11.21
CA LEU A 55 3.54 -9.25 -12.34
C LEU A 55 2.76 -8.34 -13.30
N PHE A 56 1.53 -8.68 -13.64
CA PHE A 56 0.70 -7.82 -14.49
C PHE A 56 0.39 -6.48 -13.85
N ALA A 57 0.18 -6.40 -12.54
CA ALA A 57 -0.02 -5.12 -11.86
C ALA A 57 1.24 -4.24 -11.91
N VAL A 58 2.43 -4.83 -11.76
CA VAL A 58 3.71 -4.10 -11.91
C VAL A 58 3.90 -3.62 -13.34
N ILE A 59 3.66 -4.48 -14.33
CA ILE A 59 3.75 -4.13 -15.74
C ILE A 59 2.77 -3.00 -16.10
N ALA A 60 1.52 -3.08 -15.62
CA ALA A 60 0.53 -2.02 -15.82
C ALA A 60 0.98 -0.69 -15.21
N THR A 61 1.58 -0.71 -14.02
CA THR A 61 2.15 0.49 -13.38
C THR A 61 3.25 1.11 -14.25
N ILE A 62 4.15 0.28 -14.78
CA ILE A 62 5.21 0.72 -15.68
C ILE A 62 4.61 1.39 -16.92
N PHE A 63 3.59 0.79 -17.55
CA PHE A 63 2.92 1.38 -18.71
C PHE A 63 2.26 2.72 -18.39
N VAL A 64 1.57 2.83 -17.26
CA VAL A 64 0.91 4.08 -16.83
C VAL A 64 1.93 5.20 -16.59
N VAL A 65 3.11 4.89 -16.05
CA VAL A 65 4.18 5.87 -15.80
C VAL A 65 5.04 6.16 -17.04
N SER A 66 5.09 5.24 -18.01
CA SER A 66 5.94 5.32 -19.21
C SER A 66 5.89 6.64 -20.00
N PRO A 67 4.73 7.31 -20.19
CA PRO A 67 4.68 8.56 -20.94
C PRO A 67 5.48 9.69 -20.29
N GLN A 68 5.71 9.61 -18.97
CA GLN A 68 6.33 10.65 -18.16
C GLN A 68 7.76 10.30 -17.73
N TRP A 69 8.41 9.30 -18.35
CA TRP A 69 9.75 8.85 -17.99
C TRP A 69 10.85 9.90 -18.10
N HIS A 70 10.63 10.95 -18.90
CA HIS A 70 11.58 12.07 -19.02
C HIS A 70 11.50 13.03 -17.82
N SER A 71 10.44 12.97 -17.02
CA SER A 71 10.23 13.84 -15.86
C SER A 71 10.67 13.14 -14.57
N THR A 72 11.86 13.49 -14.08
CA THR A 72 12.38 12.96 -12.80
C THR A 72 11.43 13.26 -11.64
N SER A 73 10.86 14.47 -11.58
CA SER A 73 9.91 14.85 -10.54
C SER A 73 8.65 14.00 -10.55
N PHE A 74 8.13 13.66 -11.74
CA PHE A 74 6.95 12.79 -11.86
C PHE A 74 7.25 11.37 -11.36
N ILE A 75 8.41 10.81 -11.73
CA ILE A 75 8.84 9.48 -11.26
C ILE A 75 9.00 9.46 -9.74
N LEU A 76 9.66 10.46 -9.16
CA LEU A 76 9.82 10.57 -7.70
C LEU A 76 8.46 10.65 -6.99
N LEU A 77 7.52 11.40 -7.55
CA LEU A 77 6.16 11.44 -7.02
C LEU A 77 5.45 10.09 -7.16
N ALA A 78 5.64 9.35 -8.26
CA ALA A 78 5.01 8.03 -8.46
C ALA A 78 5.57 6.94 -7.53
N ILE A 79 6.80 7.12 -7.02
CA ILE A 79 7.40 6.22 -6.03
C ILE A 79 6.69 6.35 -4.67
N LEU A 80 6.19 7.54 -4.30
CA LEU A 80 5.47 7.75 -3.04
C LEU A 80 4.27 6.80 -2.85
N PRO A 81 3.27 6.73 -3.78
CA PRO A 81 2.15 5.82 -3.64
C PRO A 81 2.57 4.35 -3.69
N PHE A 82 3.61 4.02 -4.46
CA PHE A 82 4.16 2.66 -4.48
C PHE A 82 4.72 2.25 -3.12
N LEU A 83 5.57 3.08 -2.51
CA LEU A 83 6.09 2.83 -1.15
C LEU A 83 4.97 2.82 -0.12
N ALA A 84 4.01 3.73 -0.23
CA ALA A 84 2.86 3.76 0.65
C ALA A 84 2.04 2.47 0.57
N GLY A 85 1.85 1.91 -0.63
CA GLY A 85 1.18 0.62 -0.84
C GLY A 85 1.97 -0.55 -0.26
N LEU A 86 3.29 -0.55 -0.43
CA LEU A 86 4.16 -1.59 0.15
C LEU A 86 4.08 -1.64 1.67
N LEU A 87 3.95 -0.48 2.31
CA LEU A 87 3.79 -0.38 3.76
C LEU A 87 2.35 -0.69 4.20
N ALA A 88 1.36 -0.22 3.44
CA ALA A 88 -0.05 -0.40 3.77
C ALA A 88 -0.53 -1.84 3.61
N GLY A 89 0.08 -2.63 2.72
CA GLY A 89 -0.34 -4.03 2.49
C GLY A 89 -0.18 -4.95 3.72
N TRP A 90 0.56 -4.53 4.74
CA TRP A 90 0.69 -5.24 6.02
C TRP A 90 -0.41 -4.88 7.03
N GLN A 91 -1.07 -3.73 6.86
CA GLN A 91 -2.06 -3.24 7.80
C GLN A 91 -3.28 -4.17 7.92
N PRO A 92 -3.85 -4.76 6.85
CA PRO A 92 -4.97 -5.68 6.98
C PRO A 92 -4.68 -6.85 7.92
N ALA A 93 -3.46 -7.39 7.89
CA ALA A 93 -3.03 -8.48 8.76
C ALA A 93 -2.94 -8.04 10.24
N GLY A 94 -2.32 -6.90 10.51
CA GLY A 94 -2.25 -6.34 11.86
C GLY A 94 -3.63 -5.98 12.41
N ASN A 95 -4.46 -5.36 11.57
CA ASN A 95 -5.81 -4.94 11.93
C ASN A 95 -6.72 -6.13 12.26
N ALA A 96 -6.60 -7.22 11.50
CA ALA A 96 -7.31 -8.46 11.80
C ALA A 96 -6.92 -9.01 13.17
N LYS A 97 -5.63 -9.00 13.52
CA LYS A 97 -5.16 -9.48 14.83
C LYS A 97 -5.62 -8.59 16.00
N VAL A 98 -5.63 -7.27 15.82
CA VAL A 98 -6.19 -6.36 16.83
C VAL A 98 -7.68 -6.60 17.00
N ALA A 99 -8.43 -6.77 15.90
CA ALA A 99 -9.86 -7.04 15.96
C ALA A 99 -10.15 -8.39 16.64
N GLU A 100 -9.37 -9.43 16.36
CA GLU A 100 -9.47 -10.75 17.01
C GLU A 100 -9.21 -10.66 18.52
N ALA A 101 -8.14 -9.97 18.93
CA ALA A 101 -7.78 -9.81 20.33
C ALA A 101 -8.76 -8.95 21.14
N THR A 102 -9.46 -8.02 20.48
CA THR A 102 -10.37 -7.06 21.14
C THR A 102 -11.86 -7.39 20.95
N GLY A 103 -12.18 -8.35 20.07
CA GLY A 103 -13.55 -8.64 19.65
C GLY A 103 -14.23 -7.51 18.87
N SER A 104 -13.50 -6.49 18.43
CA SER A 104 -14.07 -5.29 17.79
C SER A 104 -13.17 -4.69 16.71
N MET A 105 -13.70 -4.64 15.49
CA MET A 105 -13.04 -3.96 14.36
C MET A 105 -12.90 -2.44 14.60
N LEU A 106 -13.83 -1.83 15.36
CA LEU A 106 -13.79 -0.39 15.66
C LEU A 106 -12.55 0.00 16.47
N VAL A 107 -12.05 -0.88 17.33
CA VAL A 107 -10.81 -0.63 18.08
C VAL A 107 -9.62 -0.55 17.14
N SER A 108 -9.52 -1.49 16.20
CA SER A 108 -8.46 -1.46 15.18
C SER A 108 -8.53 -0.20 14.31
N ILE A 109 -9.73 0.23 13.88
CA ILE A 109 -9.91 1.43 13.06
C ILE A 109 -9.48 2.66 13.85
N THR A 110 -9.99 2.82 15.07
CA THR A 110 -9.66 3.93 15.97
C THR A 110 -8.15 4.04 16.17
N TRP A 111 -7.47 2.92 16.40
CA TRP A 111 -6.02 2.91 16.59
C TRP A 111 -5.24 3.36 15.34
N ASN A 112 -5.66 2.92 14.14
CA ASN A 112 -5.06 3.39 12.89
C ASN A 112 -5.21 4.90 12.71
N PHE A 113 -6.39 5.44 13.01
CA PHE A 113 -6.63 6.88 12.91
C PHE A 113 -5.84 7.69 13.95
N ILE A 114 -5.78 7.23 15.20
CA ILE A 114 -4.99 7.90 16.24
C ILE A 114 -3.52 7.92 15.85
N VAL A 115 -2.94 6.77 15.50
CA VAL A 115 -1.53 6.67 15.11
C VAL A 115 -1.26 7.52 13.86
N GLY A 116 -2.14 7.43 12.86
CA GLY A 116 -2.03 8.23 11.64
C GLY A 116 -2.07 9.73 11.91
N PHE A 117 -3.01 10.19 12.73
CA PHE A 117 -3.15 11.59 13.13
C PHE A 117 -1.94 12.08 13.93
N CYS A 118 -1.49 11.32 14.92
CA CYS A 118 -0.33 11.69 15.74
C CYS A 118 0.96 11.77 14.92
N VAL A 119 1.22 10.80 14.03
CA VAL A 119 2.41 10.82 13.16
C VAL A 119 2.38 11.99 12.20
N LEU A 120 1.23 12.27 11.59
CA LEU A 120 1.07 13.44 10.71
C LEU A 120 1.22 14.75 11.48
N GLY A 121 0.60 14.86 12.66
CA GLY A 121 0.72 16.04 13.51
C GLY A 121 2.15 16.30 13.95
N ALA A 122 2.89 15.26 14.35
CA ALA A 122 4.30 15.37 14.73
C ALA A 122 5.21 15.76 13.54
N ALA A 123 4.90 15.30 12.33
CA ALA A 123 5.66 15.67 11.13
C ALA A 123 5.41 17.13 10.67
N LEU A 124 4.31 17.74 11.11
CA LEU A 124 3.90 19.10 10.76
C LEU A 124 4.14 20.12 11.88
N ALA A 125 4.56 19.67 13.06
CA ALA A 125 4.90 20.50 14.21
C ALA A 125 6.35 21.01 14.12
#